data_AF-A0A4U9U145-F1
#
_entry.id   AF-A0A4U9U145-F1
#
_cell.length_a   1.000
_cell.length_b   1.000
_cell.length_c   1.000
_cell.angle_alpha   90.00
_cell.angle_beta   90.00
_cell.angle_gamma   90.00
#
_symmetry.space_group_name_H-M   'P 1'
#
loop_
_entity.id
_entity.type
_entity.pdbx_description
1 polymer ?
#
loop_
_entity_poly.entity_id
_entity_poly.type
_entity_poly.pdbx_seq_one_letter_code
_entity_poly.pdbx_strand_id
1 'polypeptide(L)'
;MGHLTKSKGRVTEADIQIASLFMDRLQLHGEARTAAQQAFREGKHSQFPLRETLQQLRSICFGRFDLIRMFLEIQIQAAFADGSLHPNERQVLYVIAEELGISRRSVRSVPQHD
;
A
#
# COMPACT_ATOMS: atom_id res chain seq x y z
N MET A 1 0.62 -0.49 -3.06
CA MET A 1 1.13 0.90 -3.04
C MET A 1 0.88 1.64 -4.33
N GLY A 2 1.30 1.15 -5.51
CA GLY A 2 1.06 1.86 -6.78
C GLY A 2 -0.41 2.19 -7.06
N HIS A 3 -1.33 1.25 -6.78
CA HIS A 3 -2.77 1.48 -6.93
C HIS A 3 -3.29 2.54 -5.95
N LEU A 4 -2.82 2.47 -4.70
CA LEU A 4 -3.16 3.41 -3.64
C LEU A 4 -2.77 4.83 -4.03
N THR A 5 -1.50 5.08 -4.35
CA THR A 5 -1.01 6.42 -4.71
C THR A 5 -1.60 6.93 -6.02
N LYS A 6 -2.00 6.05 -6.94
CA LYS A 6 -2.71 6.46 -8.16
C LYS A 6 -4.18 6.84 -7.91
N SER A 7 -4.81 6.32 -6.86
CA SER A 7 -6.24 6.55 -6.59
C SER A 7 -6.60 8.02 -6.33
N LYS A 8 -5.64 8.86 -5.90
CA LYS A 8 -5.76 10.34 -5.82
C LYS A 8 -5.60 11.07 -7.16
N GLY A 9 -5.53 10.34 -8.27
CA GLY A 9 -5.53 10.86 -9.64
C GLY A 9 -4.13 10.99 -10.27
N ARG A 10 -3.11 11.38 -9.50
CA ARG A 10 -1.71 11.42 -9.97
C ARG A 10 -0.75 10.93 -8.91
N VAL A 11 0.34 10.32 -9.36
CA VAL A 11 1.47 9.95 -8.52
C VAL A 11 2.46 11.11 -8.55
N THR A 12 2.86 11.56 -7.38
CA THR A 12 3.76 12.70 -7.15
C THR A 12 5.20 12.24 -6.95
N GLU A 13 6.16 13.17 -6.96
CA GLU A 13 7.56 12.87 -6.61
C GLU A 13 7.68 12.37 -5.17
N ALA A 14 6.88 12.91 -4.24
CA ALA A 14 6.85 12.47 -2.84
C ALA A 14 6.45 10.99 -2.73
N ASP A 15 5.46 10.55 -3.51
CA ASP A 15 5.04 9.13 -3.55
C ASP A 15 6.18 8.22 -4.06
N ILE A 16 6.94 8.67 -5.06
CA ILE A 16 8.07 7.92 -5.64
C ILE A 16 9.24 7.85 -4.65
N GLN A 17 9.53 8.95 -3.96
CA GLN A 17 10.57 9.02 -2.94
C GLN A 17 10.23 8.08 -1.77
N ILE A 18 9.00 8.13 -1.26
CA ILE A 18 8.55 7.23 -0.19
C ILE A 18 8.59 5.76 -0.62
N ALA A 19 8.14 5.43 -1.83
CA ALA A 19 8.26 4.06 -2.36
C ALA A 19 9.74 3.60 -2.42
N SER A 20 10.64 4.47 -2.87
CA SER A 20 12.08 4.18 -2.93
C SER A 20 12.69 3.97 -1.54
N LEU A 21 12.31 4.80 -0.56
CA LEU A 21 12.75 4.66 0.84
C LEU A 21 12.29 3.35 1.45
N PHE A 22 11.07 2.89 1.14
CA PHE A 22 10.62 1.58 1.60
C PHE A 22 11.39 0.43 0.95
N MET A 23 11.72 0.52 -0.33
CA MET A 23 12.59 -0.48 -0.97
C MET A 23 13.95 -0.56 -0.27
N ASP A 24 14.55 0.58 0.06
CA ASP A 24 15.83 0.63 0.77
C ASP A 24 15.71 0.06 2.20
N ARG A 25 14.64 0.39 2.94
CA ARG A 25 14.37 -0.16 4.29
C ARG A 25 14.12 -1.67 4.28
N LEU A 26 13.48 -2.18 3.24
CA LEU A 26 13.28 -3.61 3.01
C LEU A 26 14.53 -4.30 2.42
N GLN A 27 15.65 -3.57 2.30
CA GLN A 27 16.92 -4.04 1.75
C GLN A 27 16.78 -4.64 0.34
N LEU A 28 15.87 -4.09 -0.47
CA LEU A 28 15.68 -4.50 -1.85
C LEU A 28 16.76 -3.85 -2.72
N HIS A 29 17.66 -4.67 -3.25
CA HIS A 29 18.76 -4.24 -4.12
C HIS A 29 18.78 -5.04 -5.42
N GLY A 30 19.50 -4.53 -6.43
CA GLY A 30 19.63 -5.19 -7.74
C GLY A 30 18.28 -5.56 -8.36
N GLU A 31 18.13 -6.83 -8.74
CA GLU A 31 16.92 -7.36 -9.36
C GLU A 31 15.68 -7.22 -8.47
N ALA A 32 15.81 -7.41 -7.16
CA ALA A 32 14.68 -7.27 -6.23
C ALA A 32 14.13 -5.84 -6.22
N ARG A 33 15.02 -4.83 -6.31
CA ARG A 33 14.60 -3.43 -6.44
C ARG A 33 13.89 -3.18 -7.77
N THR A 34 14.43 -3.70 -8.87
CA THR A 34 13.82 -3.59 -10.20
C THR A 34 12.42 -4.23 -10.23
N ALA A 35 12.27 -5.41 -9.63
CA ALA A 35 10.98 -6.10 -9.51
C ALA A 35 9.98 -5.28 -8.67
N ALA A 36 10.42 -4.70 -7.54
CA ALA A 36 9.57 -3.84 -6.71
C ALA A 36 9.11 -2.57 -7.44
N GLN A 37 10.01 -1.93 -8.20
CA GLN A 37 9.65 -0.78 -9.05
C GLN A 37 8.65 -1.18 -10.14
N GLN A 38 8.84 -2.34 -10.74
CA GLN A 38 7.94 -2.85 -11.77
C GLN A 38 6.56 -3.17 -11.19
N ALA A 39 6.48 -3.85 -10.04
CA ALA A 39 5.24 -4.10 -9.32
C ALA A 39 4.53 -2.78 -8.92
N PHE A 40 5.29 -1.75 -8.55
CA PHE A 40 4.73 -0.42 -8.32
C PHE A 40 4.11 0.17 -9.60
N ARG A 41 4.79 0.06 -10.75
CA ARG A 41 4.28 0.53 -12.04
C ARG A 41 3.00 -0.20 -12.45
N GLU A 42 2.98 -1.53 -12.34
CA GLU A 42 1.81 -2.36 -12.62
C GLU A 42 0.64 -2.02 -11.71
N GLY A 43 0.91 -1.80 -10.42
CA GLY A 43 -0.10 -1.34 -9.45
C GLY A 43 -0.81 -0.05 -9.86
N LYS A 44 -0.17 0.84 -10.63
CA LYS A 44 -0.78 2.09 -11.10
C LYS A 44 -1.77 1.91 -12.26
N HIS A 45 -1.84 0.72 -12.85
CA HIS A 45 -2.72 0.49 -13.99
C HIS A 45 -4.19 0.60 -13.55
N SER A 46 -5.04 1.20 -14.38
CA SER A 46 -6.46 1.46 -14.03
C SER A 46 -7.25 0.18 -13.78
N GLN A 47 -6.83 -0.91 -14.42
CA GLN A 47 -7.44 -2.24 -14.30
C GLN A 47 -6.69 -3.16 -13.33
N PHE A 48 -5.83 -2.61 -12.46
CA PHE A 48 -5.09 -3.43 -11.51
C PHE A 48 -6.07 -4.20 -10.59
N PRO A 49 -5.98 -5.55 -10.53
CA PRO A 49 -6.92 -6.38 -9.77
C PRO A 49 -6.58 -6.36 -8.28
N LEU A 50 -6.93 -5.26 -7.61
CA LEU A 50 -6.50 -4.99 -6.23
C LEU A 50 -6.93 -6.10 -5.26
N ARG A 51 -8.22 -6.49 -5.28
CA ARG A 51 -8.78 -7.43 -4.30
C ARG A 51 -8.18 -8.82 -4.48
N GLU A 52 -8.10 -9.30 -5.72
CA GLU A 52 -7.50 -10.58 -6.06
C GLU A 52 -6.03 -10.64 -5.63
N THR A 53 -5.28 -9.56 -5.89
CA THR A 53 -3.87 -9.46 -5.47
C THR A 53 -3.72 -9.50 -3.95
N LEU A 54 -4.61 -8.83 -3.20
CA LEU A 54 -4.59 -8.83 -1.74
C LEU A 54 -4.97 -10.19 -1.15
N GLN A 55 -5.91 -10.91 -1.78
CA GLN A 55 -6.28 -12.27 -1.39
C GLN A 55 -5.11 -13.24 -1.58
N GLN A 56 -4.38 -13.12 -2.70
CA GLN A 56 -3.15 -13.87 -2.92
C GLN A 56 -2.09 -13.54 -1.87
N LEU A 57 -1.86 -12.25 -1.59
CA LEU A 57 -0.92 -11.83 -0.54
C LEU A 57 -1.28 -12.43 0.82
N ARG A 58 -2.56 -12.37 1.21
CA ARG A 58 -3.05 -12.95 2.46
C ARG A 58 -2.83 -14.46 2.53
N SER A 59 -3.06 -15.17 1.42
CA SER A 59 -2.81 -16.61 1.32
C SER A 59 -1.32 -16.95 1.50
N ILE A 60 -0.43 -16.19 0.83
CA ILE A 60 1.03 -16.36 0.93
C ILE A 60 1.53 -16.06 2.35
N CYS A 61 0.95 -15.06 3.03
CA CYS A 61 1.31 -14.68 4.38
C CYS A 61 0.53 -15.44 5.48
N PHE A 62 -0.05 -16.61 5.18
CA PHE A 62 -0.80 -17.38 6.18
C PHE A 62 0.04 -17.66 7.43
N GLY A 63 -0.49 -17.33 8.62
CA GLY A 63 0.21 -17.46 9.91
C GLY A 63 1.28 -16.38 10.18
N ARG A 64 1.53 -15.47 9.22
CA ARG A 64 2.53 -14.37 9.31
C ARG A 64 1.85 -13.02 9.48
N PHE A 65 1.14 -12.86 10.60
CA PHE A 65 0.40 -11.64 10.92
C PHE A 65 1.31 -10.39 11.05
N ASP A 66 2.57 -10.60 11.42
CA ASP A 66 3.62 -9.58 11.43
C ASP A 66 3.83 -8.94 10.05
N LEU A 67 3.91 -9.76 9.00
CA LEU A 67 4.09 -9.29 7.63
C LEU A 67 2.86 -8.54 7.11
N ILE A 68 1.67 -9.05 7.43
CA ILE A 68 0.41 -8.38 7.08
C ILE A 68 0.29 -7.01 7.75
N ARG A 69 0.66 -6.92 9.03
CA ARG A 69 0.69 -5.66 9.76
C ARG A 69 1.70 -4.67 9.18
N MET A 70 2.94 -5.12 8.95
CA MET A 70 3.98 -4.31 8.32
C MET A 70 3.52 -3.79 6.95
N PHE A 71 2.91 -4.65 6.13
CA PHE A 71 2.39 -4.27 4.82
C PHE A 71 1.35 -3.14 4.94
N LEU A 72 0.36 -3.28 5.84
CA LEU A 72 -0.65 -2.24 6.04
C LEU A 72 -0.02 -0.93 6.55
N GLU A 73 0.92 -0.99 7.49
CA GLU A 73 1.62 0.19 8.01
C GLU A 73 2.38 0.94 6.89
N ILE A 74 3.03 0.20 5.98
CA ILE A 74 3.67 0.76 4.78
C ILE A 74 2.64 1.43 3.86
N GLN A 75 1.46 0.83 3.66
CA GLN A 75 0.41 1.46 2.84
C GLN A 75 -0.10 2.75 3.47
N ILE A 76 -0.34 2.75 4.78
CA ILE A 76 -0.78 3.94 5.53
C ILE A 76 0.26 5.06 5.37
N GLN A 77 1.54 4.78 5.68
CA GLN A 77 2.61 5.77 5.55
C GLN A 77 2.72 6.33 4.12
N ALA A 78 2.56 5.49 3.09
CA ALA A 78 2.56 5.93 1.70
C ALA A 78 1.36 6.83 1.35
N ALA A 79 0.17 6.56 1.91
CA ALA A 79 -1.00 7.41 1.70
C ALA A 79 -0.87 8.79 2.36
N PHE A 80 0.01 8.93 3.36
CA PHE A 80 0.31 10.22 4.01
C PHE A 80 1.56 10.92 3.42
N ALA A 81 2.12 10.41 2.31
CA ALA A 81 3.38 10.90 1.75
C ALA A 81 3.38 12.40 1.38
N ASP A 82 2.23 12.96 1.01
CA ASP A 82 2.06 14.38 0.67
C ASP A 82 1.45 15.22 1.82
N GLY A 83 1.38 14.65 3.03
CA GLY A 83 0.91 15.32 4.24
C GLY A 83 -0.61 15.30 4.45
N SER A 84 -1.39 14.77 3.51
CA SER A 84 -2.85 14.67 3.64
C SER A 84 -3.37 13.35 3.10
N LEU A 85 -4.43 12.80 3.70
CA LEU A 85 -5.05 11.57 3.19
C LEU A 85 -6.22 11.91 2.27
N HIS A 86 -6.07 11.62 0.97
CA HIS A 86 -7.15 11.83 0.01
C HIS A 86 -8.33 10.86 0.28
N PRO A 87 -9.60 11.26 0.08
CA PRO A 87 -10.76 10.37 0.29
C PRO A 87 -10.67 9.04 -0.48
N ASN A 88 -10.17 9.06 -1.71
CA ASN A 88 -9.97 7.86 -2.52
C ASN A 88 -8.90 6.93 -1.93
N GLU A 89 -7.79 7.48 -1.43
CA GLU A 89 -6.74 6.68 -0.79
C GLU A 89 -7.25 6.04 0.50
N ARG A 90 -8.06 6.78 1.28
CA ARG A 90 -8.76 6.25 2.45
C ARG A 90 -9.64 5.06 2.10
N GLN A 91 -10.42 5.16 1.02
CA GLN A 91 -11.26 4.06 0.56
C GLN A 91 -10.43 2.84 0.15
N VAL A 92 -9.30 3.06 -0.55
CA VAL A 92 -8.38 1.98 -0.90
C VAL A 92 -7.77 1.33 0.34
N LEU A 93 -7.37 2.11 1.37
CA LEU A 93 -6.87 1.57 2.63
C LEU A 93 -7.91 0.70 3.34
N TYR A 94 -9.20 1.07 3.29
CA TYR A 94 -10.27 0.23 3.83
C TYR A 94 -10.42 -1.09 3.08
N VAL A 95 -10.34 -1.07 1.74
CA VAL A 95 -10.33 -2.31 0.94
C VAL A 95 -9.13 -3.18 1.30
N ILE A 96 -7.95 -2.58 1.46
CA ILE A 96 -6.74 -3.30 1.87
C ILE A 96 -6.93 -3.97 3.24
N ALA A 97 -7.42 -3.24 4.24
CA ALA A 97 -7.63 -3.79 5.57
C ALA A 97 -8.68 -4.93 5.57
N GLU A 98 -9.77 -4.76 4.82
CA GLU A 98 -10.84 -5.74 4.67
C GLU A 98 -10.31 -7.06 4.08
N GLU A 99 -9.62 -7.01 2.94
CA GLU A 99 -9.10 -8.21 2.27
C GLU A 99 -8.05 -8.93 3.11
N LEU A 100 -7.23 -8.18 3.85
CA LEU A 100 -6.22 -8.73 4.76
C LEU A 100 -6.80 -9.32 6.05
N GLY A 101 -8.12 -9.26 6.25
CA GLY A 101 -8.78 -9.81 7.43
C GLY A 101 -8.55 -9.00 8.70
N ILE A 102 -8.13 -7.74 8.57
CA ILE A 102 -7.93 -6.81 9.67
C ILE A 102 -9.26 -6.13 9.97
N SER A 103 -9.82 -6.37 11.16
CA SER A 103 -11.10 -5.78 11.54
C SER A 103 -11.02 -4.25 11.51
N ARG A 104 -12.08 -3.57 11.04
CA ARG A 104 -12.15 -2.09 10.93
C ARG A 104 -11.78 -1.36 12.23
N ARG A 105 -11.98 -1.99 13.40
CA ARG A 105 -11.57 -1.47 14.72
C ARG A 105 -10.05 -1.30 14.89
N SER A 106 -9.23 -2.04 14.14
CA SER A 106 -7.76 -1.96 14.20
C SER A 106 -7.19 -0.87 13.27
N VAL A 107 -7.97 -0.38 12.30
CA VAL A 107 -7.61 0.72 11.38
C VAL A 107 -7.91 2.10 12.01
N ARG A 108 -8.13 2.14 13.33
CA ARG A 108 -8.52 3.35 14.09
C ARG A 108 -7.40 4.40 14.19
N SER A 109 -6.21 4.13 13.67
CA SER A 109 -5.10 5.10 13.55
C SER A 109 -5.13 5.93 12.26
N VAL A 110 -6.08 5.70 11.35
CA VAL A 110 -6.27 6.57 10.18
C VAL A 110 -7.08 7.80 10.65
N PRO A 111 -6.49 9.01 10.72
CA PRO A 111 -7.17 10.20 11.21
C PRO A 111 -8.49 10.42 10.46
N GLN A 112 -9.59 10.35 11.20
CA GLN A 112 -10.85 10.95 10.79
C GLN A 112 -10.69 12.43 11.13
N HIS A 113 -10.43 13.26 10.14
CA HIS A 113 -10.57 14.70 10.35
C HIS A 113 -12.04 15.05 10.10
N ASP A 114 -12.64 15.64 11.12
CA ASP A 114 -13.84 16.48 11.03
C ASP A 114 -13.62 17.63 10.02
#